data_AF-A0A971FJ19-F1
#
_entry.id   AF-A0A971FJ19-F1
#
_cell.length_a   1.000
_cell.length_b   1.000
_cell.length_c   1.000
_cell.angle_alpha   90.00
_cell.angle_beta   90.00
_cell.angle_gamma   90.00
#
_symmetry.space_group_name_H-M   'P 1'
#
loop_
_entity.id
_entity.type
_entity.pdbx_description
1 polymer ?
#
loop_
_entity_poly.entity_id
_entity_poly.type
_entity_poly.pdbx_seq_one_letter_code
_entity_poly.pdbx_strand_id
1 'polypeptide(L)'
;MPGIQEFLIIVIIIVVLSWTGLWPIVIRALRELRGDYVPDPPPRQNSQDMDMCYRILGLSPSARWEEVEKAYRTKAKIHHPDRGGDEDAMRALNEAYNRIKQYKKPTR
;
A
#
# COMPACT_ATOMS: atom_id res chain seq x y z
N MET A 1 -35.61 -30.40 26.55
CA MET A 1 -34.42 -30.29 27.41
C MET A 1 -33.28 -30.96 26.65
N PRO A 2 -32.44 -30.23 25.91
CA PRO A 2 -31.38 -30.87 25.13
C PRO A 2 -30.40 -31.57 26.09
N GLY A 3 -30.08 -32.84 25.79
CA GLY A 3 -29.28 -33.71 26.64
C GLY A 3 -27.79 -33.41 26.53
N ILE A 4 -27.01 -33.78 27.55
CA ILE A 4 -25.53 -33.63 27.58
C ILE A 4 -24.87 -34.22 26.32
N GLN A 5 -25.48 -35.25 25.72
CA GLN A 5 -25.01 -35.86 24.47
C GLN A 5 -25.08 -34.94 23.25
N GLU A 6 -26.08 -34.05 23.14
CA GLU A 6 -26.20 -33.10 22.04
C GLU A 6 -25.10 -32.03 22.10
N PHE A 7 -24.76 -31.58 23.31
CA PHE A 7 -23.65 -30.66 23.53
C PHE A 7 -22.30 -31.30 23.17
N LEU A 8 -22.09 -32.58 23.49
CA LEU A 8 -20.87 -33.30 23.13
C LEU A 8 -20.71 -33.43 21.60
N ILE A 9 -21.81 -33.71 20.89
CA ILE A 9 -21.79 -33.77 19.42
C ILE A 9 -21.43 -32.41 18.82
N ILE A 10 -22.02 -31.32 19.32
CA ILE A 10 -21.72 -29.95 18.86
C ILE A 10 -20.25 -29.60 19.10
N VAL A 11 -19.71 -29.92 20.28
CA VAL A 11 -18.30 -29.65 20.61
C VAL A 11 -17.35 -30.43 19.71
N ILE A 12 -17.63 -31.72 19.44
CA ILE A 12 -16.82 -32.54 18.54
C ILE A 12 -16.85 -31.97 17.11
N ILE A 13 -18.02 -31.54 16.62
CA ILE A 13 -18.15 -30.90 15.29
C ILE A 13 -17.32 -29.61 15.23
N ILE A 14 -17.36 -28.77 16.27
CA ILE A 14 -16.57 -27.52 16.34
C ILE A 14 -15.06 -27.82 16.34
N VAL A 15 -14.62 -28.86 17.06
CA VAL A 15 -13.21 -29.28 17.11
C VAL A 15 -12.74 -29.81 15.75
N VAL A 16 -13.56 -30.63 15.08
CA VAL A 16 -13.27 -31.17 13.74
C VAL A 16 -13.24 -30.06 12.67
N LEU A 17 -14.18 -29.11 12.72
CA LEU A 17 -14.19 -27.93 11.84
C LEU A 17 -13.00 -26.99 12.09
N SER A 18 -12.51 -26.92 13.33
CA SER A 18 -11.31 -26.15 13.68
C SER A 18 -10.03 -26.83 13.17
N TRP A 19 -9.97 -28.16 13.14
CA TRP A 19 -8.82 -28.91 12.63
C TRP A 19 -8.70 -28.95 11.11
N THR A 20 -9.81 -28.77 10.39
CA THR A 20 -9.81 -28.73 8.91
C THR A 20 -9.47 -27.35 8.33
N GLY A 21 -9.24 -26.34 9.18
CA GLY A 21 -8.93 -24.97 8.73
C GLY A 21 -10.11 -24.26 8.05
N LEU A 22 -11.31 -24.84 8.11
CA LEU A 22 -12.55 -24.28 7.53
C LEU A 22 -13.26 -23.27 8.44
N TRP A 23 -13.01 -23.32 9.75
CA TRP A 23 -13.53 -22.34 10.72
C TRP A 23 -13.28 -20.86 10.35
N PRO A 24 -12.07 -20.43 9.93
CA PRO A 24 -11.85 -19.04 9.48
C PRO A 24 -12.64 -18.68 8.21
N ILE A 25 -12.93 -19.64 7.32
CA ILE A 25 -13.68 -19.40 6.08
C ILE A 25 -15.17 -19.23 6.39
N VAL A 26 -15.71 -20.05 7.29
CA VAL A 26 -17.09 -19.94 7.76
C VAL A 26 -17.32 -18.64 8.53
N ILE A 27 -16.38 -18.23 9.39
CA ILE A 27 -16.46 -16.93 10.09
C ILE A 27 -16.41 -15.76 9.11
N ARG A 28 -15.57 -15.82 8.07
CA ARG A 28 -15.53 -14.79 7.01
C ARG A 28 -16.86 -14.71 6.28
N ALA A 29 -17.39 -15.85 5.81
CA ALA A 29 -18.66 -15.90 5.08
C ALA A 29 -19.86 -15.43 5.93
N LEU A 30 -19.90 -15.79 7.22
CA LEU A 30 -20.96 -15.36 8.15
C LEU A 30 -20.86 -13.86 8.50
N ARG A 31 -19.63 -13.32 8.56
CA ARG A 31 -19.38 -11.89 8.81
C ARG A 31 -19.73 -11.02 7.61
N GLU A 32 -19.47 -11.51 6.41
CA GLU A 32 -19.90 -10.90 5.13
C GLU A 32 -21.43 -10.74 5.08
N LEU A 33 -22.18 -11.77 5.50
CA LEU A 33 -23.64 -11.77 5.59
C LEU A 33 -24.20 -10.81 6.66
N ARG A 34 -23.40 -10.47 7.69
CA ARG A 34 -23.79 -9.53 8.75
C ARG A 34 -23.61 -8.06 8.36
N GLY A 35 -22.92 -7.79 7.24
CA GLY A 35 -22.70 -6.43 6.74
C GLY A 35 -21.61 -5.62 7.47
N ASP A 36 -20.87 -6.24 8.39
CA ASP A 36 -19.75 -5.60 9.11
C ASP A 36 -18.44 -5.72 8.31
N TYR A 37 -18.48 -5.36 7.03
CA TYR A 37 -17.27 -5.21 6.22
C TYR A 37 -16.52 -3.97 6.74
N VAL A 38 -15.48 -4.20 7.53
CA VAL A 38 -14.43 -3.20 7.77
C VAL A 38 -13.41 -3.42 6.66
N PRO A 39 -13.36 -2.56 5.61
CA PRO A 39 -12.27 -2.64 4.65
C PRO A 39 -10.97 -2.56 5.42
N ASP A 40 -9.97 -3.35 5.01
CA ASP A 40 -8.59 -3.09 5.44
C ASP A 40 -8.32 -1.59 5.29
N PRO A 41 -7.74 -0.92 6.30
CA PRO A 41 -7.43 0.49 6.18
C PRO A 41 -6.65 0.67 4.88
N PRO A 42 -7.01 1.65 4.02
CA PRO A 42 -6.29 1.85 2.78
C PRO A 42 -4.80 1.88 3.11
N PRO A 43 -3.93 1.26 2.28
CA PRO A 43 -2.49 1.40 2.46
C PRO A 43 -2.19 2.88 2.66
N ARG A 44 -1.16 3.23 3.45
CA ARG A 44 -0.82 4.63 3.74
C ARG A 44 -0.34 5.32 2.45
N GLN A 45 -1.28 5.65 1.57
CA GLN A 45 -1.10 6.04 0.17
C GLN A 45 -0.39 7.38 0.05
N ASN A 46 -0.44 8.24 1.08
CA ASN A 46 0.27 9.52 1.00
C ASN A 46 1.73 9.41 1.42
N SER A 47 2.08 8.50 2.32
CA SER A 47 3.44 8.38 2.86
C SER A 47 4.32 7.53 1.94
N GLN A 48 3.79 6.40 1.47
CA GLN A 48 4.55 5.43 0.67
C GLN A 48 4.81 5.96 -0.74
N ASP A 49 3.82 6.60 -1.37
CA ASP A 49 3.98 7.25 -2.67
C ASP A 49 5.05 8.35 -2.63
N MET A 50 5.09 9.14 -1.54
CA MET A 50 6.08 10.21 -1.39
C MET A 50 7.48 9.64 -1.20
N ASP A 51 7.64 8.63 -0.34
CA ASP A 51 8.92 7.94 -0.15
C ASP A 51 9.44 7.38 -1.48
N MET A 52 8.57 6.75 -2.26
CA MET A 52 8.91 6.25 -3.61
C MET A 52 9.35 7.38 -4.54
N CYS A 53 8.68 8.54 -4.52
CA CYS A 53 9.09 9.70 -5.30
C CYS A 53 10.50 10.19 -4.91
N TYR A 54 10.80 10.31 -3.62
CA TYR A 54 12.14 10.70 -3.16
C TYR A 54 13.19 9.67 -3.57
N ARG A 55 12.87 8.37 -3.48
CA ARG A 55 13.74 7.28 -3.94
C ARG A 55 14.02 7.30 -5.43
N ILE A 56 13.03 7.62 -6.27
CA ILE A 56 13.22 7.82 -7.72
C ILE A 56 14.22 8.96 -7.98
N LEU A 57 14.17 10.04 -7.19
CA LEU A 57 15.15 11.12 -7.27
C LEU A 57 16.49 10.78 -6.60
N GLY A 58 16.60 9.65 -5.88
CA GLY A 58 17.79 9.24 -5.14
C GLY A 58 18.02 10.06 -3.87
N LEU A 59 16.95 10.55 -3.26
CA LEU A 59 16.95 11.41 -2.09
C LEU A 59 16.28 10.72 -0.91
N SER A 60 16.60 11.19 0.29
CA SER A 60 15.88 10.84 1.51
C SER A 60 14.52 11.55 1.57
N PRO A 61 13.47 10.97 2.18
CA PRO A 61 12.19 11.66 2.41
C PRO A 61 12.32 12.94 3.26
N SER A 62 13.45 13.11 3.97
CA SER A 62 13.77 14.33 4.72
C SER A 62 14.48 15.42 3.89
N ALA A 63 14.72 15.21 2.60
CA ALA A 63 15.46 16.14 1.75
C ALA A 63 14.77 17.52 1.60
N ARG A 64 15.58 18.57 1.51
CA ARG A 64 15.09 19.93 1.28
C ARG A 64 14.69 20.14 -0.19
N TRP A 65 13.86 21.14 -0.45
CA TRP A 65 13.41 21.46 -1.81
C TRP A 65 14.58 21.75 -2.77
N GLU A 66 15.62 22.43 -2.29
CA GLU A 66 16.83 22.72 -3.07
C GLU A 66 17.56 21.45 -3.52
N GLU A 67 17.60 20.41 -2.66
CA GLU A 67 18.20 19.12 -3.00
C GLU A 67 17.37 18.36 -4.03
N VAL A 68 16.04 18.43 -3.92
CA VAL A 68 15.08 17.88 -4.89
C VAL A 68 15.31 18.48 -6.28
N GLU A 69 15.40 19.81 -6.36
CA GLU A 69 15.62 20.50 -7.64
C GLU A 69 17.00 20.18 -8.23
N LYS A 70 18.04 20.12 -7.40
CA LYS A 70 19.40 19.77 -7.83
C LYS A 70 19.48 18.34 -8.34
N ALA A 71 18.93 17.36 -7.62
CA ALA A 71 18.91 15.96 -8.02
C ALA A 71 18.12 15.76 -9.32
N TYR A 72 16.96 16.40 -9.44
CA TYR A 72 16.15 16.37 -10.66
C TYR A 72 16.93 16.89 -11.88
N ARG A 73 17.57 18.06 -11.79
CA ARG A 73 18.37 18.63 -12.89
C ARG A 73 19.53 17.72 -13.29
N THR A 74 20.19 17.10 -12.33
CA THR A 74 21.30 16.17 -12.61
C THR A 74 20.80 14.92 -13.32
N LYS A 75 19.74 14.28 -12.82
CA LYS A 75 19.17 13.06 -13.43
C LYS A 75 18.53 13.32 -14.78
N ALA A 76 17.85 14.45 -14.97
CA ALA A 76 17.24 14.82 -16.24
C ALA A 76 18.26 15.01 -17.36
N LYS A 77 19.48 15.48 -17.04
CA LYS A 77 20.57 15.58 -18.02
C LYS A 77 21.12 14.21 -18.44
N ILE A 78 21.08 13.23 -17.53
CA ILE A 78 21.57 11.87 -17.74
C ILE A 78 20.55 11.05 -18.57
N HIS A 79 19.27 11.14 -18.22
CA HIS A 79 18.20 10.39 -18.87
C HIS A 79 17.56 11.12 -20.07
N HIS A 80 18.20 12.16 -20.59
CA HIS A 80 17.62 12.93 -21.69
C HIS A 80 17.55 12.07 -22.97
N PRO A 81 16.38 11.96 -23.64
CA PRO A 81 16.20 11.09 -24.80
C PRO A 81 17.12 11.47 -25.97
N ASP A 82 17.40 12.78 -26.12
CA ASP A 82 18.33 13.32 -27.12
C ASP A 82 19.78 12.82 -26.96
N ARG A 83 20.14 12.33 -25.77
CA ARG A 83 21.48 11.79 -25.45
C ARG A 83 21.51 10.26 -25.39
N GLY A 84 20.46 9.59 -25.89
CA GLY A 84 20.31 8.13 -25.78
C GLY A 84 19.80 7.68 -24.42
N GLY A 85 19.20 8.58 -23.64
CA GLY A 85 18.52 8.27 -22.39
C GLY A 85 17.15 7.63 -22.61
N ASP A 86 16.65 6.98 -21.56
CA ASP A 86 15.38 6.27 -21.58
C ASP A 86 14.20 7.22 -21.29
N GLU A 87 13.23 7.27 -22.20
CA GLU A 87 12.07 8.16 -22.10
C GLU A 87 11.18 7.80 -20.90
N ASP A 88 11.07 6.51 -20.57
CA ASP A 88 10.27 6.03 -19.45
C ASP A 88 10.89 6.46 -18.12
N ALA A 89 12.22 6.34 -18.02
CA ALA A 89 12.97 6.86 -16.87
C ALA A 89 12.81 8.38 -16.69
N MET A 90 12.82 9.15 -17.79
CA MET A 90 12.59 10.60 -17.74
C MET A 90 11.15 10.94 -17.33
N ARG A 91 10.17 10.16 -17.80
CA ARG A 91 8.75 10.32 -17.42
C ARG A 91 8.53 10.05 -15.94
N ALA A 92 9.09 8.96 -15.41
CA ALA A 92 9.02 8.63 -13.98
C ALA A 92 9.69 9.71 -13.11
N LEU A 93 10.83 10.25 -13.56
CA LEU A 93 11.52 11.35 -12.87
C LEU A 93 10.67 12.62 -12.81
N ASN A 94 10.02 12.99 -13.92
CA ASN A 94 9.13 14.16 -13.99
C ASN A 94 7.90 14.00 -13.08
N GLU A 95 7.30 12.83 -13.07
CA GLU A 95 6.13 12.54 -12.24
C GLU A 95 6.47 12.64 -10.75
N ALA A 96 7.57 12.00 -10.32
CA ALA A 96 8.05 12.07 -8.96
C ALA A 96 8.36 13.51 -8.51
N TYR A 97 9.02 14.29 -9.36
CA TYR A 97 9.32 15.70 -9.08
C TYR A 97 8.04 16.54 -8.92
N ASN A 98 7.06 16.37 -9.82
CA ASN A 98 5.79 17.09 -9.73
C ASN A 98 5.01 16.74 -8.45
N ARG A 99 4.99 15.47 -8.04
CA ARG A 99 4.30 15.02 -6.84
C ARG A 99 4.93 15.62 -5.57
N ILE A 100 6.26 15.63 -5.47
CA ILE A 100 7.00 16.30 -4.38
C ILE A 100 6.74 17.81 -4.37
N LYS A 101 6.73 18.45 -5.55
CA LYS A 101 6.47 19.89 -5.70
C LYS A 101 5.08 20.28 -5.20
N GLN A 102 4.06 19.48 -5.52
CA GLN A 102 2.70 19.70 -5.05
C GLN A 102 2.59 19.54 -3.53
N TYR A 103 3.26 18.52 -2.97
CA TYR A 103 3.26 18.29 -1.52
C TYR A 103 3.96 19.40 -0.72
N LYS A 104 5.07 19.94 -1.22
CA LYS A 104 5.80 21.02 -0.55
C LYS A 104 5.20 22.41 -0.76
N LYS A 105 4.34 22.61 -1.77
CA LYS A 105 3.56 23.85 -1.86
C LYS A 105 2.52 23.81 -0.75
N PRO A 106 2.57 24.72 0.25
CA PRO A 106 1.44 24.84 1.16
C PRO A 106 0.23 25.24 0.31
N THR A 107 -0.78 24.37 0.29
CA THR A 107 -2.10 24.71 -0.22
C THR A 107 -2.50 26.03 0.44
N ARG A 108 -2.69 27.06 -0.40
CA ARG A 108 -3.10 28.40 0.04
C ARG A 108 -4.54 28.37 0.53
#